data_AF-A0A1V2PMS9-F1
#
_entry.id   AF-A0A1V2PMS9-F1
#
_cell.length_a   1.000
_cell.length_b   1.000
_cell.length_c   1.000
_cell.angle_alpha   90.00
_cell.angle_beta   90.00
_cell.angle_gamma   90.00
#
_symmetry.space_group_name_H-M   'P 1'
#
loop_
_entity.id
_entity.type
_entity.pdbx_description
1 polymer ?
#
loop_
_entity_poly.entity_id
_entity_poly.type
_entity_poly.pdbx_seq_one_letter_code
_entity_poly.pdbx_strand_id
1 'polypeptide(L)'
;MLTNWGVAAAGLVAALGLAAGQPPSIPNIPIIPPQSGQQPPPSSSDEHGGGPGGIEFPTRTQLQLKVERDGVLTVEETITVKSGERLNRRSPLRIKAGDNRDRVFVVRDPKLEGNGSAQATADEFTVSVGEGKSVLRYQVDGAVVDQGDRQEVRWQLAAGWDRRIGLLRGTFIAPQMAISVRCNGGPYGTEEPCDHAKTDNGGVTRVDMQNLNAGDRVDLAVGLPAGTVPANAKFADATTAAGPFALTAFSGFGLLGLSILLLGGVALLLVARGRDAKVLATDVGPVDVLVHDKDGVAFASPDGVLPGQIGTVTDERVDPVDITATVLDLAVRNYLWIQQIGGDRTGDDWQITRRNPADDSLTGYERAVYDAVPDQGVTVSALDVDKAKIGEALYADVVEREWFKRRPDRDRSRWLWMGVGLAAVGAALTAVLAVTVGNALLGLAVVLAGVALALGARLMPARTQRGSVLLAQVRGLRGYLRSTDPASIPDNDRELVFSRSLPYAVVLGESSRWLDAFGSPDELYWFSGGRNLPGFITAMDRALAK
;
A
#
# COMPACT_ATOMS: atom_id res chain seq x y z
N MET A 1 -20.98 0.24 -50.37
CA MET A 1 -19.90 -0.19 -51.27
C MET A 1 -19.09 -1.25 -50.54
N LEU A 2 -19.27 -2.51 -50.94
CA LEU A 2 -18.34 -3.62 -50.65
C LEU A 2 -16.97 -3.26 -51.29
N THR A 3 -15.81 -3.70 -50.83
CA THR A 3 -15.17 -5.01 -51.10
C THR A 3 -13.73 -4.85 -50.54
N ASN A 4 -13.25 -5.54 -49.51
CA ASN A 4 -12.69 -6.92 -49.45
C ASN A 4 -11.30 -7.08 -50.12
N TRP A 5 -10.55 -8.10 -49.65
CA TRP A 5 -9.28 -8.69 -50.15
C TRP A 5 -7.97 -8.09 -49.57
N GLY A 6 -6.98 -8.87 -49.13
CA GLY A 6 -6.78 -10.31 -49.19
C GLY A 6 -5.28 -10.64 -49.04
N VAL A 7 -5.00 -11.73 -48.33
CA VAL A 7 -3.68 -12.32 -48.05
C VAL A 7 -3.01 -12.86 -49.34
N ALA A 8 -1.68 -12.78 -49.45
CA ALA A 8 -0.89 -13.77 -50.20
C ALA A 8 0.61 -13.74 -49.82
N ALA A 9 1.16 -14.95 -49.63
CA ALA A 9 2.57 -15.26 -49.43
C ALA A 9 3.19 -15.76 -50.75
N ALA A 10 4.48 -15.49 -50.94
CA ALA A 10 5.48 -16.22 -51.76
C ALA A 10 6.79 -15.40 -51.63
N GLY A 11 7.96 -15.93 -51.27
CA GLY A 11 8.63 -17.10 -51.84
C GLY A 11 9.80 -16.58 -52.67
N LEU A 12 11.03 -16.61 -52.14
CA LEU A 12 12.24 -16.49 -52.96
C LEU A 12 13.45 -17.09 -52.23
N VAL A 13 13.83 -18.28 -52.71
CA VAL A 13 15.08 -18.98 -52.44
C VAL A 13 16.14 -18.40 -53.39
N ALA A 14 17.28 -17.98 -52.85
CA ALA A 14 18.46 -17.66 -53.63
C ALA A 14 19.66 -18.43 -53.06
N ALA A 15 20.09 -19.44 -53.82
CA ALA A 15 21.33 -20.18 -53.62
C ALA A 15 22.50 -19.39 -54.22
N LEU A 16 23.61 -19.28 -53.49
CA LEU A 16 24.88 -18.75 -54.03
C LEU A 16 26.08 -19.51 -53.43
N GLY A 17 26.63 -20.39 -54.26
CA GLY A 17 28.05 -20.52 -54.59
C GLY A 17 29.09 -20.62 -53.48
N LEU A 18 29.57 -21.85 -53.26
CA LEU A 18 30.88 -22.16 -52.69
C LEU A 18 32.00 -21.67 -53.62
N ALA A 19 32.98 -20.94 -53.08
CA ALA A 19 34.29 -20.78 -53.69
C ALA A 19 35.36 -21.07 -52.63
N ALA A 20 36.10 -22.16 -52.82
CA ALA A 20 37.21 -22.58 -52.00
C ALA A 20 38.48 -21.79 -52.38
N GLY A 21 39.12 -21.15 -51.40
CA GLY A 21 40.45 -20.55 -51.52
C GLY A 21 41.37 -21.18 -50.47
N GLN A 22 42.51 -21.71 -50.91
CA GLN A 22 43.53 -22.37 -50.09
C GLN A 22 44.24 -21.38 -49.13
N PRO A 23 44.74 -21.85 -47.97
CA PRO A 23 45.49 -21.01 -47.04
C PRO A 23 46.97 -20.85 -47.44
N PRO A 24 47.58 -19.65 -47.29
CA PRO A 24 49.02 -19.49 -47.36
C PRO A 24 49.70 -19.92 -46.06
N SER A 25 50.80 -20.66 -46.20
CA SER A 25 51.71 -21.12 -45.17
C SER A 25 52.62 -20.01 -44.64
N ILE A 26 52.92 -20.03 -43.33
CA ILE A 26 53.87 -19.13 -42.66
C ILE A 26 54.90 -19.98 -41.87
N PRO A 27 56.20 -19.58 -41.82
CA PRO A 27 57.33 -20.45 -41.54
C PRO A 27 57.68 -20.64 -40.05
N ASN A 28 58.44 -21.71 -39.79
CA ASN A 28 59.06 -22.09 -38.50
C ASN A 28 59.96 -20.98 -37.91
N ILE A 29 59.86 -20.77 -36.59
CA ILE A 29 60.79 -19.93 -35.80
C ILE A 29 61.65 -20.84 -34.89
N PRO A 30 62.96 -20.59 -34.72
CA PRO A 30 63.88 -21.49 -34.01
C PRO A 30 63.77 -21.37 -32.48
N ILE A 31 63.93 -22.50 -31.79
CA ILE A 31 63.99 -22.63 -30.34
C ILE A 31 65.42 -22.38 -29.85
N ILE A 32 65.61 -21.47 -28.89
CA ILE A 32 66.88 -21.26 -28.18
C ILE A 32 66.86 -22.08 -26.87
N PRO A 33 67.87 -22.91 -26.56
CA PRO A 33 67.91 -23.70 -25.33
C PRO A 33 68.39 -22.86 -24.12
N PRO A 34 67.98 -23.21 -22.88
CA PRO A 34 68.39 -22.48 -21.69
C PRO A 34 69.81 -22.85 -21.24
N GLN A 35 70.55 -21.85 -20.75
CA GLN A 35 71.89 -22.02 -20.19
C GLN A 35 71.85 -22.67 -18.81
N SER A 36 72.71 -23.67 -18.66
CA SER A 36 73.03 -24.38 -17.42
C SER A 36 74.11 -23.66 -16.61
N GLY A 37 73.95 -23.63 -15.29
CA GLY A 37 75.10 -23.66 -14.38
C GLY A 37 74.99 -22.77 -13.13
N GLN A 38 74.58 -23.35 -12.01
CA GLN A 38 75.29 -23.22 -10.74
C GLN A 38 74.84 -24.31 -9.74
N GLN A 39 75.83 -24.93 -9.09
CA GLN A 39 75.81 -26.16 -8.31
C GLN A 39 75.54 -25.86 -6.80
N PRO A 40 75.05 -26.81 -5.98
CA PRO A 40 74.47 -26.54 -4.65
C PRO A 40 75.44 -26.83 -3.47
N PRO A 41 75.12 -26.38 -2.25
CA PRO A 41 75.62 -27.01 -1.01
C PRO A 41 74.47 -27.38 -0.04
N PRO A 42 74.75 -28.07 1.09
CA PRO A 42 74.60 -29.50 1.24
C PRO A 42 73.35 -29.93 2.01
N SER A 43 73.05 -31.22 1.90
CA SER A 43 72.03 -31.97 2.62
C SER A 43 72.19 -31.88 4.14
N SER A 44 71.16 -31.40 4.82
CA SER A 44 70.79 -31.87 6.15
C SER A 44 69.39 -32.47 6.07
N SER A 45 69.35 -33.78 6.22
CA SER A 45 68.17 -34.58 6.52
C SER A 45 67.42 -34.03 7.73
N ASP A 46 66.12 -33.83 7.57
CA ASP A 46 65.15 -34.20 8.60
C ASP A 46 63.81 -34.52 7.90
N GLU A 47 63.40 -35.77 8.07
CA GLU A 47 62.13 -36.33 7.64
C GLU A 47 60.98 -35.53 8.26
N HIS A 48 59.96 -35.15 7.47
CA HIS A 48 58.55 -35.16 7.89
C HIS A 48 57.63 -35.24 6.65
N GLY A 49 56.92 -36.37 6.54
CA GLY A 49 55.68 -36.65 5.81
C GLY A 49 55.32 -35.85 4.54
N GLY A 50 55.54 -36.46 3.36
CA GLY A 50 55.04 -35.96 2.08
C GLY A 50 53.54 -36.22 1.87
N GLY A 51 52.75 -35.15 1.82
CA GLY A 51 51.50 -35.09 1.06
C GLY A 51 51.73 -34.47 -0.33
N PRO A 52 50.91 -34.73 -1.36
CA PRO A 52 51.15 -34.25 -2.72
C PRO A 52 50.83 -32.75 -2.82
N GLY A 53 51.81 -31.90 -2.51
CA GLY A 53 51.74 -30.45 -2.68
C GLY A 53 51.89 -30.04 -4.15
N GLY A 54 50.82 -30.13 -4.93
CA GLY A 54 50.72 -29.39 -6.19
C GLY A 54 50.67 -27.89 -5.89
N ILE A 55 51.48 -27.08 -6.58
CA ILE A 55 51.43 -25.62 -6.49
C ILE A 55 50.02 -25.17 -6.91
N GLU A 56 49.20 -24.77 -5.94
CA GLU A 56 47.83 -24.36 -6.18
C GLU A 56 47.79 -22.89 -6.59
N PHE A 57 47.54 -22.63 -7.88
CA PHE A 57 47.42 -21.26 -8.38
C PHE A 57 46.04 -20.69 -8.07
N PRO A 58 45.94 -19.44 -7.57
CA PRO A 58 44.66 -18.79 -7.38
C PRO A 58 43.93 -18.61 -8.71
N THR A 59 42.60 -18.63 -8.67
CA THR A 59 41.76 -18.35 -9.84
C THR A 59 42.11 -16.98 -10.41
N ARG A 60 42.48 -16.94 -11.70
CA ARG A 60 42.97 -15.74 -12.38
C ARG A 60 42.44 -15.66 -13.80
N THR A 61 42.29 -14.45 -14.31
CA THR A 61 41.93 -14.18 -15.70
C THR A 61 42.92 -13.22 -16.35
N GLN A 62 43.30 -13.51 -17.59
CA GLN A 62 44.21 -12.70 -18.39
C GLN A 62 43.55 -12.38 -19.73
N LEU A 63 43.36 -11.11 -20.03
CA LEU A 63 42.70 -10.65 -21.25
C LEU A 63 43.68 -9.93 -22.16
N GLN A 64 43.60 -10.21 -23.45
CA GLN A 64 44.26 -9.45 -24.51
C GLN A 64 43.19 -8.85 -25.41
N LEU A 65 43.22 -7.53 -25.53
CA LEU A 65 42.25 -6.74 -26.24
C LEU A 65 42.94 -6.03 -27.40
N LYS A 66 42.39 -6.19 -28.60
CA LYS A 66 42.90 -5.55 -29.80
C LYS A 66 41.76 -4.89 -30.56
N VAL A 67 41.87 -3.58 -30.76
CA VAL A 67 40.97 -2.86 -31.65
C VAL A 67 41.46 -3.07 -33.08
N GLU A 68 40.62 -3.69 -33.90
CA GLU A 68 40.88 -3.90 -35.31
C GLU A 68 40.59 -2.62 -36.12
N ARG A 69 41.12 -2.54 -37.34
CA ARG A 69 41.01 -1.33 -38.18
C ARG A 69 39.57 -0.99 -38.58
N ASP A 70 38.65 -1.95 -38.50
CA ASP A 70 37.22 -1.79 -38.76
C ASP A 70 36.43 -1.34 -37.50
N GLY A 71 37.11 -1.16 -36.37
CA GLY A 71 36.52 -0.75 -35.09
C GLY A 71 36.00 -1.91 -34.23
N VAL A 72 36.06 -3.16 -34.71
CA VAL A 72 35.71 -4.33 -33.90
C VAL A 72 36.78 -4.59 -32.85
N LEU A 73 36.37 -4.91 -31.63
CA LEU A 73 37.27 -5.26 -30.53
C LEU A 73 37.39 -6.78 -30.44
N THR A 74 38.57 -7.31 -30.76
CA THR A 74 38.89 -8.73 -30.59
C THR A 74 39.40 -8.95 -29.18
N VAL A 75 38.86 -9.97 -28.48
CA VAL A 75 39.26 -10.32 -27.13
C VAL A 75 39.67 -11.79 -27.07
N GLU A 76 40.85 -12.04 -26.53
CA GLU A 76 41.31 -13.36 -26.10
C GLU A 76 41.49 -13.36 -24.58
N GLU A 77 40.75 -14.22 -23.89
CA GLU A 77 40.75 -14.33 -22.44
C GLU A 77 41.21 -15.72 -22.01
N THR A 78 42.28 -15.79 -21.24
CA THR A 78 42.76 -17.01 -20.60
C THR A 78 42.28 -17.06 -19.15
N ILE A 79 41.43 -18.03 -18.84
CA ILE A 79 40.87 -18.25 -17.51
C ILE A 79 41.55 -19.46 -16.89
N THR A 80 42.13 -19.30 -15.70
CA THR A 80 42.68 -20.42 -14.90
C THR A 80 41.84 -20.57 -13.65
N VAL A 81 41.22 -21.74 -13.48
CA VAL A 81 40.39 -22.07 -12.31
C VAL A 81 41.13 -23.08 -11.44
N LYS A 82 41.06 -22.89 -10.12
CA LYS A 82 41.63 -23.78 -9.12
C LYS A 82 41.04 -25.20 -9.22
N SER A 83 41.83 -26.20 -8.82
CA SER A 83 41.43 -27.61 -8.82
C SER A 83 40.17 -27.84 -7.99
N GLY A 84 39.23 -28.64 -8.50
CA GLY A 84 37.94 -28.94 -7.85
C GLY A 84 36.91 -27.81 -7.87
N GLU A 85 37.21 -26.66 -8.51
CA GLU A 85 36.29 -25.52 -8.59
C GLU A 85 35.67 -25.36 -9.99
N ARG A 86 34.56 -24.63 -10.02
CA ARG A 86 33.90 -24.16 -11.23
C ARG A 86 33.63 -22.67 -11.07
N LEU A 87 33.74 -21.93 -12.17
CA LEU A 87 33.58 -20.49 -12.22
C LEU A 87 32.55 -20.14 -13.30
N ASN A 88 31.52 -19.37 -12.93
CA ASN A 88 30.47 -18.94 -13.84
C ASN A 88 30.44 -17.41 -13.92
N ARG A 89 30.31 -16.91 -15.15
CA ARG A 89 30.15 -15.50 -15.49
C ARG A 89 28.80 -15.27 -16.13
N ARG A 90 28.11 -14.23 -15.68
CA ARG A 90 26.93 -13.66 -16.31
C ARG A 90 27.11 -12.15 -16.46
N SER A 91 27.59 -11.73 -17.62
CA SER A 91 27.90 -10.33 -17.89
C SER A 91 26.76 -9.65 -18.66
N PRO A 92 26.24 -8.50 -18.20
CA PRO A 92 25.26 -7.74 -18.95
C PRO A 92 25.90 -7.11 -20.20
N LEU A 93 25.23 -7.22 -21.34
CA LEU A 93 25.65 -6.60 -22.60
C LEU A 93 25.03 -5.22 -22.86
N ARG A 94 24.20 -4.75 -21.92
CA ARG A 94 23.61 -3.41 -21.90
C ARG A 94 24.08 -2.66 -20.67
N ILE A 95 24.69 -1.50 -20.87
CA ILE A 95 25.11 -0.61 -19.79
C ILE A 95 24.42 0.75 -19.92
N LYS A 96 24.02 1.34 -18.80
CA LYS A 96 23.40 2.67 -18.80
C LYS A 96 24.35 3.71 -19.40
N ALA A 97 23.84 4.53 -20.31
CA ALA A 97 24.54 5.61 -20.99
C ALA A 97 23.69 6.89 -20.97
N GLY A 98 23.66 7.55 -19.80
CA GLY A 98 22.75 8.66 -19.50
C GLY A 98 21.41 8.18 -18.96
N ASP A 99 20.41 9.07 -18.93
CA ASP A 99 19.14 8.81 -18.24
C ASP A 99 18.18 7.89 -19.03
N ASN A 100 18.21 7.96 -20.37
CA ASN A 100 17.19 7.32 -21.22
C ASN A 100 17.76 6.35 -22.28
N ARG A 101 19.08 6.11 -22.29
CA ARG A 101 19.71 5.25 -23.30
C ARG A 101 20.62 4.24 -22.65
N ASP A 102 20.59 3.03 -23.17
CA ASP A 102 21.58 2.00 -22.86
C ASP A 102 22.57 1.90 -24.03
N ARG A 103 23.86 1.83 -23.70
CA ARG A 103 24.89 1.40 -24.64
C ARG A 103 24.84 -0.11 -24.74
N VAL A 104 24.70 -0.61 -25.97
CA VAL A 104 24.56 -2.03 -26.28
C VAL A 104 25.85 -2.56 -26.89
N PHE A 105 26.36 -3.65 -26.32
CA PHE A 105 27.47 -4.41 -26.88
C PHE A 105 26.95 -5.70 -27.48
N VAL A 106 27.53 -6.13 -28.60
CA VAL A 106 27.18 -7.40 -29.25
C VAL A 106 28.43 -8.26 -29.30
N VAL A 107 28.41 -9.37 -28.56
CA VAL A 107 29.47 -10.37 -28.60
C VAL A 107 29.19 -11.35 -29.74
N ARG A 108 30.16 -11.50 -30.65
CA ARG A 108 30.08 -12.39 -31.82
C ARG A 108 31.07 -13.54 -31.68
N ASP A 109 30.64 -14.70 -32.18
CA ASP A 109 31.42 -15.92 -32.32
C ASP A 109 32.23 -16.32 -31.06
N PRO A 110 31.63 -16.40 -29.86
CA PRO A 110 32.35 -16.84 -28.67
C PRO A 110 32.79 -18.29 -28.82
N LYS A 111 34.10 -18.53 -28.81
CA LYS A 111 34.71 -19.86 -28.91
C LYS A 111 35.54 -20.11 -27.66
N LEU A 112 35.21 -21.16 -26.93
CA LEU A 112 35.94 -21.58 -25.74
C LEU A 112 36.70 -22.89 -26.03
N GLU A 113 38.01 -22.87 -25.80
CA GLU A 113 38.89 -24.03 -25.82
C GLU A 113 39.22 -24.41 -24.37
N GLY A 114 38.80 -25.60 -23.93
CA GLY A 114 39.03 -26.08 -22.56
C GLY A 114 37.78 -26.69 -21.93
N ASN A 115 37.80 -26.79 -20.60
CA ASN A 115 36.69 -27.35 -19.82
C ASN A 115 35.62 -26.28 -19.56
N GLY A 116 34.63 -26.18 -20.43
CA GLY A 116 33.52 -25.23 -20.22
C GLY A 116 32.64 -24.98 -21.43
N SER A 117 31.85 -23.92 -21.36
CA SER A 117 31.09 -23.38 -22.49
C SER A 117 30.94 -21.85 -22.39
N ALA A 118 30.72 -21.21 -23.53
CA ALA A 118 30.43 -19.78 -23.62
C ALA A 118 29.29 -19.54 -24.61
N GLN A 119 28.33 -18.67 -24.25
CA GLN A 119 27.24 -18.27 -25.12
C GLN A 119 26.96 -16.77 -24.93
N ALA A 120 26.62 -16.09 -26.02
CA ALA A 120 26.17 -14.71 -25.99
C ALA A 120 24.74 -14.64 -26.54
N THR A 121 23.89 -13.89 -25.84
CA THR A 121 22.54 -13.51 -26.27
C THR A 121 22.52 -12.01 -26.60
N ALA A 122 21.33 -11.44 -26.84
CA ALA A 122 21.19 -10.00 -27.07
C ALA A 122 21.52 -9.15 -25.82
N ASP A 123 21.28 -9.70 -24.63
CA ASP A 123 21.33 -8.93 -23.37
C ASP A 123 22.39 -9.44 -22.39
N GLU A 124 22.88 -10.66 -22.58
CA GLU A 124 23.76 -11.33 -21.62
C GLU A 124 24.85 -12.17 -22.30
N PHE A 125 26.06 -12.13 -21.75
CA PHE A 125 27.18 -13.00 -22.10
C PHE A 125 27.49 -13.95 -20.95
N THR A 126 27.26 -15.25 -21.19
CA THR A 126 27.43 -16.31 -20.19
C THR A 126 28.66 -17.15 -20.50
N VAL A 127 29.48 -17.39 -19.48
CA VAL A 127 30.66 -18.26 -19.57
C VAL A 127 30.71 -19.17 -18.35
N SER A 128 30.91 -20.45 -18.56
CA SER A 128 31.01 -21.44 -17.49
C SER A 128 32.25 -22.28 -17.72
N VAL A 129 33.22 -22.19 -16.83
CA VAL A 129 34.50 -22.91 -16.93
C VAL A 129 34.76 -23.74 -15.67
N GLY A 130 35.24 -24.97 -15.86
CA GLY A 130 35.70 -25.86 -14.81
C GLY A 130 37.18 -25.68 -14.51
N GLU A 131 37.72 -26.56 -13.67
CA GLU A 131 39.13 -26.57 -13.26
C GLU A 131 40.11 -26.57 -14.45
N GLY A 132 41.28 -25.97 -14.22
CA GLY A 132 42.36 -25.90 -15.20
C GLY A 132 42.35 -24.62 -16.04
N LYS A 133 43.05 -24.66 -17.18
CA LYS A 133 43.21 -23.52 -18.09
C LYS A 133 42.23 -23.64 -19.26
N SER A 134 41.46 -22.58 -19.49
CA SER A 134 40.59 -22.43 -20.67
C SER A 134 40.90 -21.12 -21.40
N VAL A 135 40.77 -21.11 -22.73
CA VAL A 135 40.99 -19.94 -23.58
C VAL A 135 39.71 -19.60 -24.30
N LEU A 136 39.22 -18.38 -24.10
CA LEU A 136 37.99 -17.85 -24.67
C LEU A 136 38.34 -16.78 -25.70
N ARG A 137 37.86 -16.93 -26.93
CA ARG A 137 38.03 -15.95 -28.01
C ARG A 137 36.67 -15.45 -28.47
N TYR A 138 36.53 -14.14 -28.61
CA TYR A 138 35.30 -13.51 -29.09
C TYR A 138 35.58 -12.13 -29.69
N GLN A 139 34.59 -11.61 -30.43
CA GLN A 139 34.61 -10.26 -30.97
C GLN A 139 33.50 -9.43 -30.35
N VAL A 140 33.74 -8.14 -30.16
CA VAL A 140 32.78 -7.19 -29.60
C VAL A 140 32.52 -6.06 -30.59
N ASP A 141 31.25 -5.90 -30.92
CA ASP A 141 30.69 -4.78 -31.66
C ASP A 141 29.98 -3.83 -30.67
N GLY A 142 30.02 -2.52 -30.89
CA GLY A 142 29.54 -1.50 -29.93
C GLY A 142 30.62 -0.90 -29.01
N ALA A 143 31.87 -1.36 -29.11
CA ALA A 143 32.96 -0.99 -28.21
C ALA A 143 33.54 0.42 -28.42
N VAL A 144 33.43 0.99 -29.62
CA VAL A 144 34.03 2.30 -29.97
C VAL A 144 32.95 3.35 -30.12
N VAL A 145 32.98 4.38 -29.28
CA VAL A 145 32.11 5.56 -29.41
C VAL A 145 32.92 6.75 -29.91
N ASP A 146 32.31 7.55 -30.77
CA ASP A 146 32.85 8.84 -31.19
C ASP A 146 32.35 9.95 -30.24
N GLN A 147 33.26 10.73 -29.67
CA GLN A 147 32.96 11.89 -28.82
C GLN A 147 33.24 13.22 -29.54
N GLY A 148 33.61 13.19 -30.82
CA GLY A 148 33.89 14.36 -31.65
C GLY A 148 35.35 14.79 -31.62
N ASP A 149 35.88 15.11 -30.44
CA ASP A 149 37.30 15.50 -30.26
C ASP A 149 38.24 14.30 -30.00
N ARG A 150 37.66 13.15 -29.63
CA ARG A 150 38.33 11.87 -29.40
C ARG A 150 37.38 10.69 -29.58
N GLN A 151 37.92 9.49 -29.64
CA GLN A 151 37.15 8.24 -29.58
C GLN A 151 37.35 7.57 -28.23
N GLU A 152 36.31 6.95 -27.66
CA GLU A 152 36.42 6.16 -26.43
C GLU A 152 36.07 4.70 -26.72
N VAL A 153 37.02 3.81 -26.45
CA VAL A 153 36.83 2.36 -26.47
C VAL A 153 36.50 1.89 -25.07
N ARG A 154 35.35 1.24 -24.89
CA ARG A 154 34.91 0.76 -23.57
C ARG A 154 34.59 -0.72 -23.60
N TRP A 155 35.10 -1.47 -22.62
CA TRP A 155 34.78 -2.88 -22.44
C TRP A 155 34.90 -3.32 -20.98
N GLN A 156 34.01 -4.22 -20.56
CA GLN A 156 34.04 -4.84 -19.24
C GLN A 156 35.02 -6.02 -19.23
N LEU A 157 36.22 -5.83 -18.68
CA LEU A 157 37.22 -6.89 -18.55
C LEU A 157 36.76 -8.03 -17.63
N ALA A 158 35.94 -7.70 -16.65
CA ALA A 158 35.24 -8.66 -15.80
C ALA A 158 33.89 -8.10 -15.38
N ALA A 159 32.85 -8.94 -15.35
CA ALA A 159 31.52 -8.55 -14.90
C ALA A 159 30.69 -9.80 -14.53
N GLY A 160 30.19 -9.86 -13.30
CA GLY A 160 29.20 -10.89 -12.91
C GLY A 160 29.77 -12.30 -12.72
N TRP A 161 31.00 -12.41 -12.22
CA TRP A 161 31.56 -13.68 -11.77
C TRP A 161 30.91 -14.13 -10.46
N ASP A 162 30.60 -15.42 -10.33
CA ASP A 162 29.94 -15.99 -9.14
C ASP A 162 30.90 -16.27 -7.97
N ARG A 163 32.21 -16.23 -8.22
CA ARG A 163 33.26 -16.38 -7.20
C ARG A 163 34.34 -15.31 -7.32
N ARG A 164 35.16 -15.23 -6.27
CA ARG A 164 36.31 -14.32 -6.19
C ARG A 164 37.38 -14.69 -7.22
N ILE A 165 37.94 -13.67 -7.87
CA ILE A 165 39.10 -13.78 -8.75
C ILE A 165 40.30 -13.17 -8.03
N GLY A 166 41.38 -13.95 -7.87
CA GLY A 166 42.59 -13.48 -7.18
C GLY A 166 43.36 -12.43 -7.97
N LEU A 167 43.40 -12.55 -9.30
CA LEU A 167 44.12 -11.64 -10.18
C LEU A 167 43.45 -11.53 -11.56
N LEU A 168 43.23 -10.30 -12.00
CA LEU A 168 42.89 -9.95 -13.37
C LEU A 168 44.04 -9.16 -13.99
N ARG A 169 44.48 -9.58 -15.18
CA ARG A 169 45.39 -8.80 -16.02
C ARG A 169 44.76 -8.52 -17.38
N GLY A 170 44.86 -7.30 -17.86
CA GLY A 170 44.40 -6.90 -19.19
C GLY A 170 45.54 -6.25 -19.97
N THR A 171 45.66 -6.56 -21.25
CA THR A 171 46.44 -5.78 -22.20
C THR A 171 45.52 -5.23 -23.29
N PHE A 172 45.74 -3.99 -23.68
CA PHE A 172 44.97 -3.34 -24.73
C PHE A 172 45.90 -2.68 -25.75
N ILE A 173 45.63 -2.95 -27.03
CA ILE A 173 46.33 -2.36 -28.18
C ILE A 173 45.33 -1.83 -29.20
N ALA A 174 45.69 -0.73 -29.85
CA ALA A 174 44.90 -0.06 -30.89
C ALA A 174 45.81 0.47 -32.01
N PRO A 175 45.26 0.85 -33.18
CA PRO A 175 46.07 1.36 -34.30
C PRO A 175 46.85 2.64 -33.99
N GLN A 176 46.39 3.45 -33.03
CA GLN A 176 47.09 4.61 -32.49
C GLN A 176 47.22 4.51 -30.97
N MET A 177 48.19 5.24 -30.42
CA MET A 177 48.45 5.29 -28.98
C MET A 177 47.27 5.90 -28.23
N ALA A 178 46.99 5.34 -27.05
CA ALA A 178 45.98 5.85 -26.15
C ALA A 178 46.38 7.22 -25.59
N ILE A 179 45.44 8.16 -25.60
CA ILE A 179 45.60 9.51 -25.03
C ILE A 179 45.09 9.59 -23.59
N SER A 180 44.23 8.65 -23.17
CA SER A 180 43.75 8.53 -21.79
C SER A 180 43.35 7.10 -21.47
N VAL A 181 43.51 6.67 -20.23
CA VAL A 181 43.06 5.35 -19.76
C VAL A 181 42.34 5.55 -18.42
N ARG A 182 41.12 5.03 -18.33
CA ARG A 182 40.33 4.96 -17.09
C ARG A 182 39.93 3.51 -16.86
N CYS A 183 40.32 2.96 -15.72
CA CYS A 183 39.98 1.60 -15.31
C CYS A 183 39.33 1.67 -13.94
N ASN A 184 38.08 1.23 -13.85
CA ASN A 184 37.34 1.19 -12.60
C ASN A 184 37.08 -0.27 -12.23
N GLY A 185 37.41 -0.69 -11.02
CA GLY A 185 37.09 -2.04 -10.55
C GLY A 185 36.57 -2.06 -9.11
N GLY A 186 35.59 -2.92 -8.84
CA GLY A 186 34.88 -3.01 -7.55
C GLY A 186 33.38 -3.31 -7.73
N PRO A 187 32.51 -3.00 -6.74
CA PRO A 187 31.06 -3.29 -6.78
C PRO A 187 30.28 -2.38 -7.72
N TYR A 188 29.22 -2.86 -8.39
CA TYR A 188 28.42 -2.06 -9.35
C TYR A 188 28.01 -0.67 -8.82
N GLY A 189 28.32 0.38 -9.58
CA GLY A 189 28.02 1.79 -9.25
C GLY A 189 29.17 2.59 -8.64
N THR A 190 30.31 1.99 -8.28
CA THR A 190 31.48 2.71 -7.75
C THR A 190 32.43 3.22 -8.85
N GLU A 191 33.25 4.22 -8.54
CA GLU A 191 34.33 4.74 -9.38
C GLU A 191 35.73 4.39 -8.83
N GLU A 192 35.84 3.27 -8.12
CA GLU A 192 37.09 2.80 -7.53
C GLU A 192 38.11 2.44 -8.63
N PRO A 193 39.32 3.01 -8.65
CA PRO A 193 40.29 2.77 -9.71
C PRO A 193 40.95 1.39 -9.58
N CYS A 194 41.39 0.83 -10.71
CA CYS A 194 42.20 -0.39 -10.74
C CYS A 194 43.61 -0.17 -10.15
N ASP A 195 44.22 -1.22 -9.58
CA ASP A 195 45.56 -1.19 -8.97
C ASP A 195 46.61 -0.57 -9.92
N HIS A 196 46.58 -1.00 -11.19
CA HIS A 196 47.39 -0.41 -12.25
C HIS A 196 46.60 -0.31 -13.55
N ALA A 197 46.71 0.83 -14.23
CA ALA A 197 46.17 1.05 -15.58
C ALA A 197 46.99 2.12 -16.30
N LYS A 198 47.97 1.73 -17.11
CA LYS A 198 48.89 2.66 -17.81
C LYS A 198 49.28 2.17 -19.20
N THR A 199 49.48 3.11 -20.12
CA THR A 199 50.04 2.87 -21.46
C THR A 199 51.55 2.98 -21.40
N ASP A 200 52.26 1.98 -21.95
CA ASP A 200 53.72 2.00 -22.05
C ASP A 200 54.22 2.79 -23.28
N ASN A 201 55.54 2.98 -23.37
CA ASN A 201 56.18 3.66 -24.50
C ASN A 201 56.02 2.90 -25.83
N GLY A 202 55.62 1.62 -25.80
CA GLY A 202 55.30 0.81 -26.97
C GLY A 202 53.84 0.93 -27.42
N GLY A 203 53.03 1.74 -26.73
CA GLY A 203 51.61 1.93 -27.04
C GLY A 203 50.69 0.84 -26.47
N VAL A 204 51.20 -0.06 -25.62
CA VAL A 204 50.41 -1.13 -25.00
C VAL A 204 49.89 -0.64 -23.65
N THR A 205 48.57 -0.67 -23.48
CA THR A 205 47.93 -0.37 -22.19
C THR A 205 47.86 -1.63 -21.35
N ARG A 206 48.43 -1.60 -20.14
CA ARG A 206 48.38 -2.71 -19.18
C ARG A 206 47.50 -2.35 -17.99
N VAL A 207 46.66 -3.31 -17.60
CA VAL A 207 45.71 -3.22 -16.50
C VAL A 207 45.96 -4.39 -15.56
N ASP A 208 46.03 -4.12 -14.27
CA ASP A 208 46.08 -5.13 -13.22
C ASP A 208 45.04 -4.81 -12.13
N MET A 209 44.37 -5.84 -11.65
CA MET A 209 43.46 -5.76 -10.51
C MET A 209 43.53 -7.05 -9.69
N GLN A 210 43.76 -6.92 -8.38
CA GLN A 210 43.82 -8.04 -7.45
C GLN A 210 42.53 -8.16 -6.64
N ASN A 211 42.27 -9.37 -6.14
CA ASN A 211 41.24 -9.62 -5.12
C ASN A 211 39.81 -9.17 -5.48
N LEU A 212 39.39 -9.39 -6.72
CA LEU A 212 38.05 -9.06 -7.19
C LEU A 212 37.01 -9.99 -6.56
N ASN A 213 36.02 -9.48 -5.82
CA ASN A 213 35.01 -10.31 -5.16
C ASN A 213 33.98 -10.87 -6.16
N ALA A 214 33.17 -11.82 -5.68
CA ALA A 214 32.02 -12.30 -6.44
C ALA A 214 31.06 -11.14 -6.74
N GLY A 215 30.66 -11.00 -8.00
CA GLY A 215 29.78 -9.95 -8.48
C GLY A 215 30.45 -8.60 -8.79
N ASP A 216 31.72 -8.40 -8.41
CA ASP A 216 32.44 -7.18 -8.77
C ASP A 216 32.67 -7.12 -10.30
N ARG A 217 32.95 -5.91 -10.81
CA ARG A 217 33.27 -5.65 -12.21
C ARG A 217 34.59 -4.94 -12.36
N VAL A 218 35.18 -5.03 -13.55
CA VAL A 218 36.30 -4.20 -14.01
C VAL A 218 35.93 -3.63 -15.37
N ASP A 219 35.82 -2.32 -15.47
CA ASP A 219 35.42 -1.57 -16.67
C ASP A 219 36.57 -0.72 -17.16
N LEU A 220 37.02 -0.98 -18.39
CA LEU A 220 38.11 -0.28 -19.03
C LEU A 220 37.55 0.68 -20.09
N ALA A 221 37.89 1.96 -19.95
CA ALA A 221 37.63 3.00 -20.94
C ALA A 221 38.96 3.61 -21.41
N VAL A 222 39.27 3.45 -22.69
CA VAL A 222 40.49 3.97 -23.32
C VAL A 222 40.11 5.06 -24.33
N GLY A 223 40.72 6.23 -24.18
CA GLY A 223 40.60 7.33 -25.14
C GLY A 223 41.64 7.19 -26.24
N LEU A 224 41.21 7.32 -27.49
CA LEU A 224 42.02 7.34 -28.70
C LEU A 224 41.84 8.69 -29.42
N PRO A 225 42.81 9.14 -30.24
CA PRO A 225 42.62 10.29 -31.12
C PRO A 225 41.39 10.11 -32.04
N ALA A 226 40.73 11.21 -32.38
CA ALA A 226 39.57 11.19 -33.29
C ALA A 226 39.96 10.56 -34.65
N GLY A 227 39.06 9.74 -35.20
CA GLY A 227 39.28 9.08 -36.51
C GLY A 227 40.28 7.93 -36.50
N THR A 228 40.65 7.37 -35.35
CA THR A 228 41.56 6.21 -35.27
C THR A 228 40.96 4.97 -35.93
N VAL A 229 39.68 4.69 -35.70
CA VAL A 229 38.91 3.59 -36.32
C VAL A 229 37.45 4.02 -36.54
N PRO A 230 36.67 3.33 -37.39
CA PRO A 230 35.22 3.57 -37.49
C PRO A 230 34.51 3.36 -36.13
N ALA A 231 33.66 4.30 -35.73
CA ALA A 231 32.85 4.16 -34.53
C ALA A 231 31.69 3.17 -34.77
N ASN A 232 31.48 2.26 -33.82
CA ASN A 232 30.47 1.19 -33.92
C ASN A 232 29.52 1.12 -32.71
N ALA A 233 29.58 2.09 -31.78
CA ALA A 233 28.70 2.17 -30.63
C ALA A 233 27.22 2.13 -31.02
N LYS A 234 26.46 1.25 -30.35
CA LYS A 234 25.01 1.13 -30.51
C LYS A 234 24.32 1.63 -29.25
N PHE A 235 23.28 2.44 -29.44
CA PHE A 235 22.43 2.92 -28.36
C PHE A 235 21.01 2.41 -28.61
N ALA A 236 20.41 1.81 -27.59
CA ALA A 236 19.01 1.44 -27.58
C ALA A 236 18.29 2.25 -26.51
N ASP A 237 16.98 2.45 -26.67
CA ASP A 237 16.14 2.99 -25.61
C ASP A 237 16.28 2.11 -24.37
N ALA A 238 16.45 2.76 -23.20
CA ALA A 238 16.58 2.04 -21.95
C ALA A 238 15.36 1.14 -21.78
N THR A 239 15.55 -0.18 -21.90
CA THR A 239 14.53 -1.13 -21.47
C THR A 239 14.51 -1.01 -19.97
N THR A 240 13.59 -0.23 -19.42
CA THR A 240 13.25 -0.27 -18.00
C THR A 240 13.06 -1.74 -17.69
N ALA A 241 14.03 -2.37 -17.02
CA ALA A 241 13.81 -3.66 -16.37
C ALA A 241 12.56 -3.42 -15.54
N ALA A 242 11.45 -4.03 -15.95
CA ALA A 242 10.12 -3.71 -15.47
C ALA A 242 10.14 -3.85 -13.95
N GLY A 243 10.22 -2.72 -13.25
CA GLY A 243 10.29 -2.72 -11.80
C GLY A 243 9.05 -3.40 -11.23
N PRO A 244 9.04 -3.76 -9.94
CA PRO A 244 7.91 -4.46 -9.33
C PRO A 244 6.56 -3.72 -9.43
N PHE A 245 6.56 -2.45 -9.83
CA PHE A 245 5.38 -1.61 -10.09
C PHE A 245 5.21 -1.27 -11.57
N ALA A 246 5.75 -2.07 -12.50
CA ALA A 246 5.52 -1.87 -13.92
C ALA A 246 4.08 -2.25 -14.32
N LEU A 247 3.48 -1.44 -15.18
CA LEU A 247 2.19 -1.73 -15.78
C LEU A 247 2.38 -2.78 -16.88
N THR A 248 2.03 -4.03 -16.60
CA THR A 248 2.06 -5.16 -17.54
C THR A 248 0.65 -5.42 -18.05
N ALA A 249 0.49 -6.19 -19.13
CA ALA A 249 -0.84 -6.59 -19.59
C ALA A 249 -1.62 -7.30 -18.46
N PHE A 250 -0.95 -8.15 -17.68
CA PHE A 250 -1.56 -8.88 -16.57
C PHE A 250 -1.97 -7.95 -15.41
N SER A 251 -1.08 -7.06 -14.97
CA SER A 251 -1.43 -6.10 -13.91
C SER A 251 -2.49 -5.10 -14.40
N GLY A 252 -2.48 -4.73 -15.67
CA GLY A 252 -3.52 -3.92 -16.31
C GLY A 252 -4.91 -4.56 -16.27
N PHE A 253 -5.05 -5.84 -16.67
CA PHE A 253 -6.33 -6.54 -16.58
C PHE A 253 -6.81 -6.71 -15.14
N GLY A 254 -5.90 -7.01 -14.20
CA GLY A 254 -6.27 -7.14 -12.79
C GLY A 254 -6.72 -5.81 -12.17
N LEU A 255 -6.06 -4.69 -12.50
CA LEU A 255 -6.49 -3.35 -12.09
C LEU A 255 -7.85 -2.96 -12.68
N LEU A 256 -8.09 -3.27 -13.95
CA LEU A 256 -9.38 -3.03 -14.60
C LEU A 256 -10.50 -3.83 -13.94
N GLY A 257 -10.28 -5.13 -13.66
CA GLY A 257 -11.25 -5.97 -12.95
C GLY A 257 -11.57 -5.44 -11.55
N LEU A 258 -10.55 -5.03 -10.79
CA LEU A 258 -10.75 -4.43 -9.48
C LEU A 258 -11.48 -3.08 -9.55
N SER A 259 -11.19 -2.25 -10.55
CA SER A 259 -11.87 -0.97 -10.77
C SER A 259 -13.36 -1.18 -11.05
N ILE A 260 -13.72 -2.16 -11.87
CA ILE A 260 -15.12 -2.52 -12.13
C ILE A 260 -15.81 -2.98 -10.84
N LEU A 261 -15.15 -3.81 -10.03
CA LEU A 261 -15.68 -4.27 -8.75
C LEU A 261 -15.94 -3.12 -7.77
N LEU A 262 -14.98 -2.19 -7.66
CA LEU A 262 -15.12 -1.00 -6.81
C LEU A 262 -16.24 -0.08 -7.30
N LEU A 263 -16.30 0.20 -8.60
CA LEU A 263 -17.38 0.99 -9.19
C LEU A 263 -18.75 0.32 -8.99
N GLY A 264 -18.83 -1.00 -9.15
CA GLY A 264 -20.03 -1.79 -8.84
C GLY A 264 -20.45 -1.70 -7.38
N GLY A 265 -19.48 -1.79 -6.45
CA GLY A 265 -19.72 -1.61 -5.02
C GLY A 265 -20.23 -0.21 -4.67
N VAL A 266 -19.62 0.84 -5.23
CA VAL A 266 -20.08 2.23 -5.06
C VAL A 266 -21.49 2.42 -5.65
N ALA A 267 -21.76 1.89 -6.84
CA ALA A 267 -23.09 1.96 -7.45
C ALA A 267 -24.15 1.28 -6.58
N LEU A 268 -23.86 0.09 -6.03
CA LEU A 268 -24.73 -0.60 -5.09
C LEU A 268 -24.99 0.21 -3.82
N LEU A 269 -23.95 0.84 -3.25
CA LEU A 269 -24.10 1.73 -2.10
C LEU A 269 -25.00 2.93 -2.41
N LEU A 270 -24.81 3.58 -3.57
CA LEU A 270 -25.65 4.71 -4.00
C LEU A 270 -27.09 4.29 -4.23
N VAL A 271 -27.34 3.11 -4.83
CA VAL A 271 -28.69 2.56 -5.00
C VAL A 271 -29.35 2.26 -3.67
N ALA A 272 -28.62 1.63 -2.73
CA ALA A 272 -29.15 1.35 -1.39
C ALA A 272 -29.51 2.65 -0.66
N ARG A 273 -28.66 3.66 -0.71
CA ARG A 273 -28.92 4.98 -0.10
C ARG A 273 -30.05 5.74 -0.78
N GLY A 274 -30.15 5.64 -2.11
CA GLY A 274 -31.21 6.25 -2.89
C GLY A 274 -32.59 5.68 -2.56
N ARG A 275 -32.68 4.40 -2.14
CA ARG A 275 -33.92 3.81 -1.65
C ARG A 275 -34.37 4.44 -0.33
N ASP A 276 -33.46 4.61 0.62
CA ASP A 276 -33.76 5.27 1.90
C ASP A 276 -34.15 6.75 1.70
N ALA A 277 -33.41 7.46 0.85
CA ALA A 277 -33.72 8.85 0.51
C ALA A 277 -35.09 9.01 -0.16
N LYS A 278 -35.50 8.07 -1.02
CA LYS A 278 -36.84 8.07 -1.63
C LYS A 278 -37.93 7.83 -0.60
N VAL A 279 -37.73 6.95 0.39
CA VAL A 279 -38.70 6.76 1.49
C VAL A 279 -38.83 8.02 2.34
N LEU A 280 -37.72 8.72 2.59
CA LEU A 280 -37.71 10.00 3.31
C LEU A 280 -38.31 11.17 2.50
N ALA A 281 -38.33 11.07 1.17
CA ALA A 281 -38.91 12.05 0.26
C ALA A 281 -40.39 11.77 -0.04
N THR A 282 -40.89 10.57 0.31
CA THR A 282 -42.33 10.32 0.35
C THR A 282 -42.90 11.22 1.43
N ASP A 283 -43.82 12.10 1.04
CA ASP A 283 -44.52 13.01 1.92
C ASP A 283 -45.37 12.18 2.90
N VAL A 284 -44.76 11.83 4.03
CA VAL A 284 -45.51 11.38 5.21
C VAL A 284 -46.16 12.68 5.67
N GLY A 285 -47.42 12.90 5.25
CA GLY A 285 -48.16 14.12 5.54
C GLY A 285 -48.12 14.49 7.04
N PRO A 286 -48.58 15.69 7.43
CA PRO A 286 -48.41 16.21 8.78
C PRO A 286 -48.78 15.14 9.81
N VAL A 287 -47.77 14.69 10.56
CA VAL A 287 -47.97 13.66 11.58
C VAL A 287 -48.74 14.33 12.70
N ASP A 288 -50.00 13.94 12.86
CA ASP A 288 -50.82 14.42 13.95
C ASP A 288 -50.33 13.76 15.25
N VAL A 289 -49.57 14.53 16.02
CA VAL A 289 -48.98 14.11 17.29
C VAL A 289 -49.92 14.37 18.47
N LEU A 290 -51.06 15.03 18.22
CA LEU A 290 -52.09 15.27 19.21
C LEU A 290 -53.26 14.31 18.94
N VAL A 291 -53.46 13.36 19.85
CA VAL A 291 -54.62 12.49 19.81
C VAL A 291 -55.75 13.19 20.55
N HIS A 292 -56.84 13.44 19.83
CA HIS A 292 -58.09 13.95 20.38
C HIS A 292 -58.97 12.77 20.79
N ASP A 293 -59.26 12.63 22.09
CA ASP A 293 -60.25 11.70 22.61
C ASP A 293 -61.41 12.47 23.27
N LYS A 294 -62.47 11.76 23.67
CA LYS A 294 -63.64 12.33 24.36
C LYS A 294 -63.27 13.02 25.68
N ASP A 295 -62.14 12.65 26.27
CA ASP A 295 -61.68 13.11 27.58
C ASP A 295 -60.62 14.22 27.52
N GLY A 296 -60.13 14.60 26.32
CA GLY A 296 -59.14 15.68 26.16
C GLY A 296 -58.17 15.49 24.99
N VAL A 297 -57.10 16.30 25.00
CA VAL A 297 -56.01 16.28 24.01
C VAL A 297 -54.74 15.74 24.67
N ALA A 298 -54.13 14.72 24.08
CA ALA A 298 -52.88 14.14 24.58
C ALA A 298 -51.82 14.00 23.48
N PHE A 299 -50.55 14.13 23.88
CA PHE A 299 -49.43 13.88 22.98
C PHE A 299 -49.22 12.37 22.78
N ALA A 300 -49.12 11.94 21.52
CA ALA A 300 -48.73 10.57 21.14
C ALA A 300 -47.54 10.62 20.18
N SER A 301 -46.52 9.80 20.47
CA SER A 301 -45.34 9.73 19.62
C SER A 301 -45.58 8.89 18.37
N PRO A 302 -44.94 9.22 17.23
CA PRO A 302 -45.10 8.45 16.01
C PRO A 302 -44.58 7.01 16.15
N ASP A 303 -45.36 6.03 15.70
CA ASP A 303 -45.04 4.57 15.82
C ASP A 303 -44.68 4.13 17.26
N GLY A 304 -45.09 4.88 18.28
CA GLY A 304 -44.78 4.61 19.68
C GLY A 304 -43.29 4.73 20.02
N VAL A 305 -42.53 5.55 19.27
CA VAL A 305 -41.11 5.82 19.57
C VAL A 305 -40.99 6.54 20.91
N LEU A 306 -40.10 6.05 21.77
CA LEU A 306 -39.82 6.65 23.07
C LEU A 306 -38.69 7.67 22.97
N PRO A 307 -38.61 8.66 23.90
CA PRO A 307 -37.65 9.76 23.79
C PRO A 307 -36.20 9.31 23.69
N GLY A 308 -35.78 8.32 24.49
CA GLY A 308 -34.42 7.78 24.46
C GLY A 308 -34.06 7.08 23.15
N GLN A 309 -35.03 6.58 22.39
CA GLN A 309 -34.77 5.90 21.11
C GLN A 309 -34.55 6.87 19.95
N ILE A 310 -34.88 8.15 20.11
CA ILE A 310 -34.87 9.11 19.00
C ILE A 310 -33.47 9.39 18.49
N GLY A 311 -32.46 9.55 19.36
CA GLY A 311 -31.07 9.68 18.92
C GLY A 311 -30.69 8.51 18.02
N THR A 312 -30.92 7.28 18.50
CA THR A 312 -30.61 6.06 17.74
C THR A 312 -31.37 5.96 16.41
N VAL A 313 -32.64 6.35 16.35
CA VAL A 313 -33.38 6.40 15.07
C VAL A 313 -32.78 7.47 14.13
N THR A 314 -32.34 8.60 14.68
CA THR A 314 -31.87 9.77 13.92
C THR A 314 -30.45 9.64 13.40
N ASP A 315 -29.50 9.23 14.23
CA ASP A 315 -28.07 9.17 13.91
C ASP A 315 -27.38 7.80 14.17
N GLU A 316 -28.16 6.82 14.61
CA GLU A 316 -27.72 5.45 14.89
C GLU A 316 -26.77 5.33 16.09
N ARG A 317 -26.79 6.30 17.00
CA ARG A 317 -26.01 6.31 18.24
C ARG A 317 -26.89 6.48 19.47
N VAL A 318 -26.29 6.19 20.62
CA VAL A 318 -26.86 6.46 21.94
C VAL A 318 -25.99 7.53 22.56
N ASP A 319 -26.52 8.74 22.64
CA ASP A 319 -25.85 9.90 23.19
C ASP A 319 -26.32 10.17 24.63
N PRO A 320 -25.54 10.92 25.43
CA PRO A 320 -25.95 11.30 26.79
C PRO A 320 -27.34 11.93 26.86
N VAL A 321 -27.71 12.74 25.85
CA VAL A 321 -29.01 13.41 25.78
C VAL A 321 -30.18 12.43 25.66
N ASP A 322 -29.97 11.23 25.08
CA ASP A 322 -30.99 10.18 25.00
C ASP A 322 -31.32 9.62 26.40
N ILE A 323 -30.29 9.51 27.25
CA ILE A 323 -30.46 9.09 28.65
C ILE A 323 -31.15 10.21 29.44
N THR A 324 -30.74 11.47 29.25
CA THR A 324 -31.42 12.64 29.85
C THR A 324 -32.91 12.67 29.49
N ALA A 325 -33.25 12.45 28.21
CA ALA A 325 -34.62 12.37 27.74
C ALA A 325 -35.39 11.19 28.36
N THR A 326 -34.74 10.04 28.54
CA THR A 326 -35.34 8.88 29.22
C THR A 326 -35.64 9.16 30.68
N VAL A 327 -34.74 9.84 31.41
CA VAL A 327 -34.96 10.23 32.81
C VAL A 327 -36.16 11.19 32.92
N LEU A 328 -36.24 12.18 32.04
CA LEU A 328 -37.38 13.10 31.99
C LEU A 328 -38.69 12.36 31.69
N ASP A 329 -38.67 11.43 30.73
CA ASP A 329 -39.87 10.66 30.36
C ASP A 329 -40.35 9.72 31.48
N LEU A 330 -39.42 9.13 32.23
CA LEU A 330 -39.73 8.35 33.43
C LEU A 330 -40.31 9.23 34.53
N ALA A 331 -39.82 10.48 34.69
CA ALA A 331 -40.38 11.42 35.65
C ALA A 331 -41.81 11.86 35.26
N VAL A 332 -42.01 12.21 33.99
CA VAL A 332 -43.32 12.55 33.40
C VAL A 332 -44.31 11.38 33.54
N ARG A 333 -43.86 10.12 33.45
CA ARG A 333 -44.67 8.92 33.72
C ARG A 333 -44.82 8.56 35.20
N ASN A 334 -44.35 9.42 36.12
CA ASN A 334 -44.40 9.23 37.58
C ASN A 334 -43.57 8.06 38.12
N TYR A 335 -42.59 7.52 37.39
CA TYR A 335 -41.63 6.54 37.96
C TYR A 335 -40.53 7.23 38.76
N LEU A 336 -40.11 8.41 38.30
CA LEU A 336 -39.10 9.23 38.97
C LEU A 336 -39.69 10.57 39.42
N TRP A 337 -39.01 11.20 40.38
CA TRP A 337 -39.29 12.54 40.84
C TRP A 337 -37.97 13.33 40.89
N ILE A 338 -38.00 14.56 40.41
CA ILE A 338 -36.81 15.41 40.30
C ILE A 338 -36.99 16.63 41.20
N GLN A 339 -35.98 16.92 42.02
CA GLN A 339 -35.98 18.04 42.95
C GLN A 339 -34.66 18.82 42.90
N GLN A 340 -34.73 20.15 42.88
CA GLN A 340 -33.55 21.00 42.99
C GLN A 340 -33.02 21.01 44.44
N ILE A 341 -31.71 20.85 44.61
CA ILE A 341 -31.03 20.96 45.90
C ILE A 341 -29.99 22.09 45.84
N GLY A 342 -30.12 23.08 46.73
CA GLY A 342 -29.20 24.23 46.83
C GLY A 342 -29.68 25.47 46.07
N GLY A 343 -29.20 26.67 46.46
CA GLY A 343 -29.70 27.95 45.93
C GLY A 343 -28.68 29.06 45.73
N ASP A 344 -28.66 29.55 44.47
CA ASP A 344 -28.50 30.95 44.04
C ASP A 344 -27.10 31.47 43.67
N ARG A 345 -26.36 30.73 42.82
CA ARG A 345 -25.51 31.26 41.69
C ARG A 345 -24.20 30.50 41.41
N THR A 346 -23.83 29.47 42.16
CA THR A 346 -22.59 28.69 41.85
C THR A 346 -22.65 27.18 42.11
N GLY A 347 -23.78 26.59 42.54
CA GLY A 347 -23.80 25.18 42.98
C GLY A 347 -25.18 24.54 43.16
N ASP A 348 -26.05 24.63 42.15
CA ASP A 348 -27.32 23.91 42.16
C ASP A 348 -27.09 22.46 41.71
N ASP A 349 -27.29 21.50 42.62
CA ASP A 349 -27.36 20.09 42.30
C ASP A 349 -28.83 19.64 42.25
N TRP A 350 -29.09 18.46 41.73
CA TRP A 350 -30.45 17.95 41.55
C TRP A 350 -30.55 16.57 42.17
N GLN A 351 -31.63 16.29 42.90
CA GLN A 351 -31.96 14.94 43.36
C GLN A 351 -32.92 14.27 42.39
N ILE A 352 -32.66 13.00 42.11
CA ILE A 352 -33.61 12.10 41.46
C ILE A 352 -33.99 11.02 42.48
N THR A 353 -35.29 10.85 42.71
CA THR A 353 -35.84 9.82 43.60
C THR A 353 -36.84 8.95 42.86
N ARG A 354 -36.96 7.68 43.26
CA ARG A 354 -38.01 6.79 42.74
C ARG A 354 -39.34 7.14 43.38
N ARG A 355 -40.40 7.21 42.56
CA ARG A 355 -41.75 7.54 43.01
C ARG A 355 -42.70 6.34 42.97
N ASN A 356 -42.69 5.59 41.87
CA ASN A 356 -43.48 4.38 41.69
C ASN A 356 -42.58 3.21 41.27
N PRO A 357 -42.90 1.97 41.67
CA PRO A 357 -42.12 0.79 41.30
C PRO A 357 -42.14 0.56 39.79
N ALA A 358 -41.03 0.04 39.26
CA ALA A 358 -40.98 -0.44 37.88
C ALA A 358 -42.00 -1.56 37.65
N ASP A 359 -42.65 -1.53 36.49
CA ASP A 359 -43.64 -2.52 36.05
C ASP A 359 -43.29 -3.03 34.63
N ASP A 360 -44.18 -3.82 34.04
CA ASP A 360 -44.02 -4.41 32.71
C ASP A 360 -44.13 -3.39 31.56
N SER A 361 -44.52 -2.14 31.84
CA SER A 361 -44.58 -1.09 30.82
C SER A 361 -43.20 -0.49 30.49
N LEU A 362 -42.21 -0.69 31.37
CA LEU A 362 -40.84 -0.25 31.15
C LEU A 362 -40.12 -1.24 30.24
N THR A 363 -39.59 -0.73 29.13
CA THR A 363 -38.68 -1.46 28.24
C THR A 363 -37.36 -1.79 28.95
N GLY A 364 -36.56 -2.67 28.34
CA GLY A 364 -35.29 -3.11 28.94
C GLY A 364 -34.31 -1.95 29.21
N TYR A 365 -34.24 -0.96 28.33
CA TYR A 365 -33.32 0.18 28.51
C TYR A 365 -33.86 1.21 29.52
N GLU A 366 -35.18 1.44 29.56
CA GLU A 366 -35.81 2.30 30.57
C GLU A 366 -35.64 1.73 31.97
N ARG A 367 -35.82 0.41 32.11
CA ARG A 367 -35.57 -0.29 33.37
C ARG A 367 -34.11 -0.16 33.79
N ALA A 368 -33.17 -0.24 32.85
CA ALA A 368 -31.75 -0.03 33.16
C ALA A 368 -31.43 1.40 33.65
N VAL A 369 -32.14 2.43 33.13
CA VAL A 369 -32.03 3.82 33.62
C VAL A 369 -32.69 3.97 34.99
N TYR A 370 -33.89 3.40 35.19
CA TYR A 370 -34.57 3.39 36.49
C TYR A 370 -33.73 2.70 37.57
N ASP A 371 -33.08 1.59 37.22
CA ASP A 371 -32.22 0.80 38.11
C ASP A 371 -30.94 1.54 38.53
N ALA A 372 -30.50 2.54 37.76
CA ALA A 372 -29.35 3.38 38.12
C ALA A 372 -29.67 4.36 39.26
N VAL A 373 -30.94 4.70 39.48
CA VAL A 373 -31.39 5.54 40.60
C VAL A 373 -31.64 4.63 41.81
N PRO A 374 -30.93 4.79 42.94
CA PRO A 374 -31.18 4.01 44.16
C PRO A 374 -32.54 4.33 44.81
N ASP A 375 -33.03 3.44 45.67
CA ASP A 375 -34.32 3.64 46.38
C ASP A 375 -34.30 4.88 47.29
N GLN A 376 -33.18 5.19 47.94
CA GLN A 376 -33.03 6.43 48.72
C GLN A 376 -32.89 7.70 47.85
N GLY A 377 -32.86 7.57 46.52
CA GLY A 377 -32.52 8.63 45.59
C GLY A 377 -31.02 8.90 45.48
N VAL A 378 -30.65 9.71 44.50
CA VAL A 378 -29.25 10.09 44.23
C VAL A 378 -29.19 11.51 43.68
N THR A 379 -28.08 12.20 43.92
CA THR A 379 -27.83 13.49 43.28
C THR A 379 -27.30 13.30 41.86
N VAL A 380 -27.66 14.19 40.94
CA VAL A 380 -27.20 14.15 39.55
C VAL A 380 -25.67 14.19 39.48
N SER A 381 -25.02 14.95 40.36
CA SER A 381 -23.56 14.99 40.44
C SER A 381 -22.88 13.66 40.78
N ALA A 382 -23.59 12.77 41.51
CA ALA A 382 -23.13 11.46 41.97
C ALA A 382 -23.80 10.29 41.24
N LEU A 383 -24.65 10.58 40.24
CA LEU A 383 -25.32 9.57 39.43
C LEU A 383 -24.29 8.82 38.59
N ASP A 384 -24.13 7.53 38.85
CA ASP A 384 -23.29 6.64 38.06
C ASP A 384 -24.18 5.76 37.18
N VAL A 385 -23.95 5.81 35.87
CA VAL A 385 -24.79 5.17 34.87
C VAL A 385 -23.93 4.27 33.99
N ASP A 386 -24.29 2.99 33.92
CA ASP A 386 -23.67 2.06 32.97
C ASP A 386 -24.20 2.33 31.56
N LYS A 387 -23.56 3.30 30.89
CA LYS A 387 -23.89 3.72 29.52
C LYS A 387 -23.79 2.56 28.52
N ALA A 388 -22.88 1.61 28.74
CA ALA A 388 -22.71 0.47 27.86
C ALA A 388 -23.91 -0.47 27.97
N LYS A 389 -24.35 -0.80 29.19
CA LYS A 389 -25.55 -1.63 29.43
C LYS A 389 -26.82 -0.99 28.87
N ILE A 390 -27.03 0.31 29.12
CA ILE A 390 -28.20 1.03 28.58
C ILE A 390 -28.15 1.07 27.05
N GLY A 391 -26.98 1.39 26.47
CA GLY A 391 -26.81 1.40 25.02
C GLY A 391 -27.07 0.04 24.38
N GLU A 392 -26.58 -1.05 24.98
CA GLU A 392 -26.84 -2.42 24.51
C GLU A 392 -28.32 -2.79 24.53
N ALA A 393 -29.03 -2.42 25.60
CA ALA A 393 -30.46 -2.65 25.73
C ALA A 393 -31.26 -1.83 24.70
N LEU A 394 -30.84 -0.58 24.45
CA LEU A 394 -31.49 0.31 23.50
C LEU A 394 -31.27 -0.18 22.05
N TYR A 395 -30.05 -0.58 21.69
CA TYR A 395 -29.78 -1.20 20.39
C TYR A 395 -30.51 -2.54 20.19
N ALA A 396 -30.76 -3.29 21.27
CA ALA A 396 -31.57 -4.52 21.19
C ALA A 396 -33.04 -4.18 20.89
N ASP A 397 -33.60 -3.20 21.61
CA ASP A 397 -35.00 -2.80 21.49
C ASP A 397 -35.33 -2.20 20.11
N VAL A 398 -34.48 -1.35 19.53
CA VAL A 398 -34.72 -0.79 18.17
C VAL A 398 -34.65 -1.84 17.05
N VAL A 399 -33.96 -2.96 17.29
CA VAL A 399 -33.94 -4.12 16.39
C VAL A 399 -35.18 -4.99 16.59
N GLU A 400 -35.59 -5.21 17.84
CA GLU A 400 -36.82 -5.94 18.18
C GLU A 400 -38.07 -5.25 17.60
N ARG A 401 -38.07 -3.91 17.55
CA ARG A 401 -39.11 -3.09 16.91
C ARG A 401 -39.02 -3.05 15.37
N GLU A 402 -38.07 -3.77 14.79
CA GLU A 402 -37.81 -3.85 13.35
C GLU A 402 -37.50 -2.48 12.69
N TRP A 403 -37.01 -1.49 13.44
CA TRP A 403 -36.54 -0.23 12.87
C TRP A 403 -35.15 -0.37 12.25
N PHE A 404 -34.37 -1.33 12.75
CA PHE A 404 -33.05 -1.68 12.23
C PHE A 404 -32.97 -3.18 11.90
N LYS A 405 -32.31 -3.54 10.79
CA LYS A 405 -32.15 -4.96 10.41
C LYS A 405 -31.22 -5.72 11.34
N ARG A 406 -30.25 -5.01 11.90
CA ARG A 406 -29.17 -5.50 12.77
C ARG A 406 -28.74 -4.37 13.68
N ARG A 407 -27.99 -4.71 14.73
CA ARG A 407 -27.48 -3.70 15.67
C ARG A 407 -26.54 -2.70 14.95
N PRO A 408 -26.80 -1.39 15.01
CA PRO A 408 -26.05 -0.38 14.24
C PRO A 408 -24.56 -0.27 14.61
N ASP A 409 -24.23 -0.51 15.88
CA ASP A 409 -22.87 -0.50 16.42
C ASP A 409 -21.99 -1.61 15.83
N ARG A 410 -22.54 -2.82 15.67
CA ARG A 410 -21.80 -3.99 15.19
C ARG A 410 -21.63 -4.03 13.68
N ASP A 411 -22.60 -3.52 12.91
CA ASP A 411 -22.53 -3.54 11.46
C ASP A 411 -21.37 -2.69 10.94
N ARG A 412 -21.18 -1.47 11.46
CA ARG A 412 -20.07 -0.59 11.06
C ARG A 412 -18.71 -1.18 11.43
N SER A 413 -18.59 -1.74 12.64
CA SER A 413 -17.35 -2.35 13.14
C SER A 413 -16.93 -3.56 12.29
N ARG A 414 -17.86 -4.42 11.91
CA ARG A 414 -17.55 -5.62 11.10
C ARG A 414 -17.03 -5.26 9.70
N TRP A 415 -17.69 -4.34 8.99
CA TRP A 415 -17.25 -3.92 7.65
C TRP A 415 -15.92 -3.17 7.71
N LEU A 416 -15.69 -2.38 8.76
CA LEU A 416 -14.41 -1.74 9.02
C LEU A 416 -13.30 -2.80 9.22
N TRP A 417 -13.51 -3.79 10.09
CA TRP A 417 -12.54 -4.85 10.34
C TRP A 417 -12.30 -5.74 9.12
N MET A 418 -13.34 -6.00 8.31
CA MET A 418 -13.18 -6.73 7.06
C MET A 418 -12.37 -5.92 6.02
N GLY A 419 -12.58 -4.60 5.94
CA GLY A 419 -11.77 -3.71 5.10
C GLY A 419 -10.31 -3.62 5.56
N VAL A 420 -10.09 -3.50 6.88
CA VAL A 420 -8.74 -3.52 7.48
C VAL A 420 -8.04 -4.85 7.22
N GLY A 421 -8.74 -5.97 7.41
CA GLY A 421 -8.22 -7.31 7.11
C GLY A 421 -7.84 -7.46 5.64
N LEU A 422 -8.71 -7.00 4.72
CA LEU A 422 -8.43 -7.01 3.28
C LEU A 422 -7.22 -6.14 2.91
N ALA A 423 -7.09 -4.97 3.54
CA ALA A 423 -5.94 -4.08 3.34
C ALA A 423 -4.63 -4.72 3.82
N ALA A 424 -4.65 -5.38 4.99
CA ALA A 424 -3.50 -6.11 5.50
C ALA A 424 -3.07 -7.26 4.58
N VAL A 425 -4.04 -8.04 4.06
CA VAL A 425 -3.79 -9.09 3.07
C VAL A 425 -3.22 -8.49 1.78
N GLY A 426 -3.76 -7.37 1.30
CA GLY A 426 -3.23 -6.65 0.14
C GLY A 426 -1.79 -6.18 0.33
N ALA A 427 -1.45 -5.69 1.51
CA ALA A 427 -0.09 -5.24 1.84
C ALA A 427 0.90 -6.42 1.86
N ALA A 428 0.51 -7.53 2.49
CA ALA A 428 1.31 -8.76 2.48
C ALA A 428 1.51 -9.28 1.04
N LEU A 429 0.43 -9.30 0.24
CA LEU A 429 0.48 -9.69 -1.17
C LEU A 429 1.42 -8.77 -1.98
N THR A 430 1.39 -7.46 -1.71
CA THR A 430 2.28 -6.47 -2.34
C THR A 430 3.75 -6.80 -2.06
N ALA A 431 4.09 -7.06 -0.80
CA ALA A 431 5.46 -7.39 -0.39
C ALA A 431 5.94 -8.69 -1.05
N VAL A 432 5.10 -9.74 -1.04
CA VAL A 432 5.42 -11.02 -1.67
C VAL A 432 5.61 -10.86 -3.19
N LEU A 433 4.69 -10.18 -3.87
CA LEU A 433 4.75 -9.98 -5.33
C LEU A 433 5.92 -9.08 -5.75
N ALA A 434 6.31 -8.12 -4.91
CA ALA A 434 7.46 -7.25 -5.18
C ALA A 434 8.78 -8.02 -5.22
N VAL A 435 8.95 -9.02 -4.35
CA VAL A 435 10.19 -9.80 -4.23
C VAL A 435 10.24 -10.99 -5.20
N THR A 436 9.08 -11.49 -5.65
CA THR A 436 8.99 -12.72 -6.46
C THR A 436 8.78 -12.48 -7.95
N VAL A 437 7.66 -11.89 -8.35
CA VAL A 437 7.17 -11.87 -9.75
C VAL A 437 7.12 -10.46 -10.35
N GLY A 438 7.38 -9.41 -9.56
CA GLY A 438 7.44 -8.03 -10.05
C GLY A 438 6.09 -7.39 -10.42
N ASN A 439 4.97 -7.87 -9.87
CA ASN A 439 3.62 -7.34 -10.13
C ASN A 439 2.94 -6.78 -8.85
N ALA A 440 3.69 -6.04 -8.05
CA ALA A 440 3.26 -5.48 -6.76
C ALA A 440 2.05 -4.51 -6.88
N LEU A 441 1.82 -3.93 -8.07
CA LEU A 441 0.65 -3.10 -8.38
C LEU A 441 -0.69 -3.77 -8.04
N LEU A 442 -0.81 -5.09 -8.23
CA LEU A 442 -2.04 -5.83 -7.91
C LEU A 442 -2.30 -5.86 -6.40
N GLY A 443 -1.26 -6.08 -5.60
CA GLY A 443 -1.36 -6.03 -4.14
C GLY A 443 -1.78 -4.66 -3.64
N LEU A 444 -1.19 -3.59 -4.20
CA LEU A 444 -1.56 -2.21 -3.87
C LEU A 444 -3.02 -1.91 -4.20
N ALA A 445 -3.52 -2.45 -5.31
CA ALA A 445 -4.91 -2.31 -5.71
C ALA A 445 -5.87 -2.95 -4.68
N VAL A 446 -5.51 -4.11 -4.14
CA VAL A 446 -6.25 -4.77 -3.05
C VAL A 446 -6.21 -3.95 -1.76
N VAL A 447 -5.06 -3.32 -1.44
CA VAL A 447 -4.97 -2.39 -0.30
C VAL A 447 -5.99 -1.26 -0.44
N LEU A 448 -6.00 -0.59 -1.60
CA LEU A 448 -6.94 0.50 -1.87
C LEU A 448 -8.39 0.04 -1.79
N ALA A 449 -8.71 -1.18 -2.26
CA ALA A 449 -10.04 -1.76 -2.13
C ALA A 449 -10.43 -2.02 -0.66
N GLY A 450 -9.50 -2.53 0.16
CA GLY A 450 -9.72 -2.71 1.60
C GLY A 450 -9.96 -1.38 2.33
N VAL A 451 -9.19 -0.34 2.00
CA VAL A 451 -9.38 1.01 2.52
C VAL A 451 -10.74 1.57 2.09
N ALA A 452 -11.09 1.44 0.80
CA ALA A 452 -12.39 1.89 0.30
C ALA A 452 -13.56 1.19 1.01
N LEU A 453 -13.44 -0.12 1.27
CA LEU A 453 -14.44 -0.87 2.04
C LEU A 453 -14.55 -0.38 3.49
N ALA A 454 -13.42 -0.14 4.16
CA ALA A 454 -13.39 0.37 5.52
C ALA A 454 -13.99 1.77 5.64
N LEU A 455 -13.72 2.66 4.67
CA LEU A 455 -14.33 3.99 4.61
C LEU A 455 -15.82 3.91 4.24
N GLY A 456 -16.19 3.02 3.32
CA GLY A 456 -17.56 2.76 2.89
C GLY A 456 -18.46 2.19 3.99
N ALA A 457 -17.88 1.52 5.00
CA ALA A 457 -18.61 0.97 6.14
C ALA A 457 -19.44 2.04 6.88
N ARG A 458 -18.98 3.30 6.91
CA ARG A 458 -19.70 4.42 7.56
C ARG A 458 -20.96 4.86 6.79
N LEU A 459 -21.07 4.47 5.52
CA LEU A 459 -22.13 4.89 4.61
C LEU A 459 -23.17 3.79 4.38
N MET A 460 -22.96 2.60 4.96
CA MET A 460 -23.85 1.45 4.84
C MET A 460 -25.17 1.69 5.60
N PRO A 461 -26.34 1.54 4.94
CA PRO A 461 -27.62 1.75 5.61
C PRO A 461 -27.95 0.62 6.58
N ALA A 462 -28.21 0.95 7.84
CA ALA A 462 -28.62 -0.01 8.87
C ALA A 462 -30.15 -0.09 9.07
N ARG A 463 -30.89 0.96 8.66
CA ARG A 463 -32.34 1.09 8.86
C ARG A 463 -33.15 0.15 7.98
N THR A 464 -34.32 -0.27 8.47
CA THR A 464 -35.36 -0.91 7.64
C THR A 464 -36.18 0.12 6.90
N GLN A 465 -37.11 -0.33 6.04
CA GLN A 465 -38.11 0.55 5.45
C GLN A 465 -38.99 1.21 6.53
N ARG A 466 -39.38 0.46 7.57
CA ARG A 466 -40.13 0.98 8.72
C ARG A 466 -39.34 2.03 9.49
N GLY A 467 -38.07 1.76 9.80
CA GLY A 467 -37.19 2.73 10.46
C GLY A 467 -36.95 4.00 9.64
N SER A 468 -36.93 3.89 8.30
CA SER A 468 -36.83 5.05 7.41
C SER A 468 -38.11 5.91 7.42
N VAL A 469 -39.29 5.28 7.48
CA VAL A 469 -40.57 5.99 7.65
C VAL A 469 -40.63 6.67 9.01
N LEU A 470 -40.24 5.96 10.09
CA LEU A 470 -40.19 6.53 11.43
C LEU A 470 -39.27 7.76 11.48
N LEU A 471 -38.10 7.72 10.84
CA LEU A 471 -37.21 8.88 10.76
C LEU A 471 -37.88 10.09 10.09
N ALA A 472 -38.70 9.88 9.05
CA ALA A 472 -39.47 10.96 8.45
C ALA A 472 -40.55 11.48 9.41
N GLN A 473 -41.24 10.60 10.14
CA GLN A 473 -42.22 11.01 11.15
C GLN A 473 -41.59 11.78 12.33
N VAL A 474 -40.40 11.38 12.79
CA VAL A 474 -39.62 12.08 13.82
C VAL A 474 -39.23 13.49 13.34
N ARG A 475 -38.92 13.67 12.05
CA ARG A 475 -38.71 15.02 11.49
C ARG A 475 -40.00 15.85 11.50
N GLY A 476 -41.15 15.22 11.24
CA GLY A 476 -42.48 15.83 11.38
C GLY A 476 -42.73 16.28 12.83
N LEU A 477 -42.46 15.40 13.80
CA LEU A 477 -42.53 15.72 15.23
C LEU A 477 -41.64 16.92 15.59
N ARG A 478 -40.40 16.96 15.10
CA ARG A 478 -39.53 18.13 15.28
C ARG A 478 -40.13 19.41 14.69
N GLY A 479 -40.81 19.30 13.55
CA GLY A 479 -41.58 20.38 12.95
C GLY A 479 -42.68 20.88 13.87
N TYR A 480 -43.50 19.98 14.42
CA TYR A 480 -44.52 20.31 15.43
C TYR A 480 -43.90 21.04 16.63
N LEU A 481 -42.89 20.46 17.28
CA LEU A 481 -42.25 21.05 18.46
C LEU A 481 -41.67 22.46 18.21
N ARG A 482 -41.34 22.78 16.95
CA ARG A 482 -40.91 24.11 16.53
C ARG A 482 -42.06 25.08 16.32
N SER A 483 -43.17 24.65 15.74
CA SER A 483 -44.24 25.54 15.27
C SER A 483 -45.48 25.58 16.14
N THR A 484 -45.62 24.72 17.14
CA THR A 484 -46.80 24.67 18.00
C THR A 484 -46.99 25.99 18.73
N ASP A 485 -48.20 26.54 18.60
CA ASP A 485 -48.69 27.63 19.44
C ASP A 485 -49.39 27.02 20.67
N PRO A 486 -48.90 27.22 21.90
CA PRO A 486 -49.55 26.70 23.10
C PRO A 486 -51.02 27.12 23.22
N ALA A 487 -51.39 28.29 22.68
CA ALA A 487 -52.77 28.78 22.69
C ALA A 487 -53.73 27.90 21.87
N SER A 488 -53.23 27.05 20.97
CA SER A 488 -54.06 26.08 20.24
C SER A 488 -54.44 24.84 21.06
N ILE A 489 -53.82 24.65 22.24
CA ILE A 489 -54.08 23.51 23.13
C ILE A 489 -55.04 23.96 24.25
N PRO A 490 -56.09 23.18 24.57
CA PRO A 490 -56.99 23.48 25.68
C PRO A 490 -56.22 23.67 27.00
N ASP A 491 -56.62 24.65 27.80
CA ASP A 491 -55.89 25.02 29.02
C ASP A 491 -55.74 23.86 30.01
N ASN A 492 -56.78 23.02 30.15
CA ASN A 492 -56.76 21.84 31.03
C ASN A 492 -55.75 20.77 30.60
N ASP A 493 -55.42 20.70 29.31
CA ASP A 493 -54.54 19.68 28.75
C ASP A 493 -53.11 20.19 28.52
N ARG A 494 -52.90 21.51 28.68
CA ARG A 494 -51.66 22.20 28.31
C ARG A 494 -50.45 21.70 29.10
N GLU A 495 -50.59 21.49 30.41
CA GLU A 495 -49.51 20.96 31.26
C GLU A 495 -49.15 19.52 30.87
N LEU A 496 -50.15 18.69 30.55
CA LEU A 496 -49.93 17.31 30.14
C LEU A 496 -49.22 17.23 28.80
N VAL A 497 -49.66 18.00 27.79
CA VAL A 497 -49.02 18.08 26.47
C VAL A 497 -47.60 18.64 26.60
N PHE A 498 -47.41 19.69 27.40
CA PHE A 498 -46.08 20.23 27.70
C PHE A 498 -45.15 19.17 28.27
N SER A 499 -45.59 18.49 29.35
CA SER A 499 -44.81 17.49 30.07
C SER A 499 -44.47 16.29 29.19
N ARG A 500 -45.43 15.78 28.42
CA ARG A 500 -45.26 14.62 27.53
C ARG A 500 -44.38 14.91 26.31
N SER A 501 -44.39 16.15 25.82
CA SER A 501 -43.60 16.55 24.65
C SER A 501 -42.16 16.97 25.00
N LEU A 502 -41.92 17.39 26.26
CA LEU A 502 -40.63 17.92 26.69
C LEU A 502 -39.45 16.95 26.51
N PRO A 503 -39.52 15.66 26.89
CA PRO A 503 -38.43 14.70 26.64
C PRO A 503 -38.03 14.64 25.16
N TYR A 504 -39.02 14.69 24.26
CA TYR A 504 -38.83 14.72 22.82
C TYR A 504 -38.18 16.03 22.36
N ALA A 505 -38.58 17.17 22.95
CA ALA A 505 -37.96 18.46 22.67
C ALA A 505 -36.49 18.51 23.10
N VAL A 506 -36.14 17.89 24.23
CA VAL A 506 -34.74 17.79 24.70
C VAL A 506 -33.89 17.02 23.71
N VAL A 507 -34.31 15.82 23.33
CA VAL A 507 -33.52 14.95 22.46
C VAL A 507 -33.43 15.48 21.01
N LEU A 508 -34.47 16.19 20.53
CA LEU A 508 -34.49 16.82 19.21
C LEU A 508 -33.81 18.20 19.19
N GLY A 509 -33.34 18.70 20.33
CA GLY A 509 -32.67 19.99 20.47
C GLY A 509 -33.60 21.21 20.30
N GLU A 510 -34.88 21.06 20.63
CA GLU A 510 -35.91 22.11 20.59
C GLU A 510 -36.39 22.52 21.99
N SER A 511 -35.76 22.02 23.06
CA SER A 511 -36.18 22.27 24.46
C SER A 511 -36.22 23.75 24.84
N SER A 512 -35.22 24.55 24.47
CA SER A 512 -35.21 26.00 24.76
C SER A 512 -36.44 26.69 24.18
N ARG A 513 -36.73 26.43 22.90
CA ARG A 513 -37.87 27.02 22.21
C ARG A 513 -39.21 26.51 22.77
N TRP A 514 -39.28 25.23 23.12
CA TRP A 514 -40.47 24.62 23.73
C TRP A 514 -40.78 25.23 25.10
N LEU A 515 -39.75 25.43 25.92
CA LEU A 515 -39.86 26.08 27.24
C LEU A 515 -40.26 27.55 27.11
N ASP A 516 -39.68 28.27 26.16
CA ASP A 516 -40.01 29.68 25.89
C ASP A 516 -41.46 29.83 25.41
N ALA A 517 -41.95 28.92 24.57
CA ALA A 517 -43.31 28.98 24.03
C ALA A 517 -44.35 28.79 25.15
N PHE A 518 -44.23 27.73 25.94
CA PHE A 518 -45.23 27.40 26.97
C PHE A 518 -45.13 28.27 28.22
N GLY A 519 -43.94 28.85 28.48
CA GLY A 519 -43.61 29.45 29.77
C GLY A 519 -43.51 28.36 30.84
N SER A 520 -42.31 28.11 31.36
CA SER A 520 -42.10 27.07 32.38
C SER A 520 -43.03 27.28 33.58
N PRO A 521 -43.93 26.33 33.89
CA PRO A 521 -44.77 26.40 35.09
C PRO A 521 -43.90 26.46 36.35
N ASP A 522 -44.35 27.19 37.37
CA ASP A 522 -43.60 27.30 38.64
C ASP A 522 -43.56 25.96 39.41
N GLU A 523 -44.52 25.07 39.17
CA GLU A 523 -44.54 23.72 39.73
C GLU A 523 -45.12 22.75 38.70
N LEU A 524 -44.50 21.58 38.56
CA LEU A 524 -44.95 20.49 37.69
C LEU A 524 -45.18 19.25 38.54
N TYR A 525 -46.15 18.41 38.18
CA TYR A 525 -46.47 17.21 38.95
C TYR A 525 -45.34 16.17 39.05
N TRP A 526 -44.20 16.36 38.38
CA TRP A 526 -43.04 15.47 38.35
C TRP A 526 -41.70 16.18 38.65
N PHE A 527 -41.71 17.50 38.84
CA PHE A 527 -40.50 18.31 38.96
C PHE A 527 -40.67 19.48 39.94
N SER A 528 -39.75 19.56 40.90
CA SER A 528 -39.68 20.63 41.90
C SER A 528 -38.36 21.40 41.76
N GLY A 529 -38.37 22.45 40.95
CA GLY A 529 -37.22 23.33 40.71
C GLY A 529 -37.59 24.67 40.07
N GLY A 530 -38.86 25.05 40.16
CA GLY A 530 -39.40 26.24 39.52
C GLY A 530 -39.12 26.25 38.02
N ARG A 531 -38.72 27.43 37.52
CA ARG A 531 -38.42 27.64 36.10
C ARG A 531 -37.03 27.15 35.68
N ASN A 532 -36.24 26.54 36.57
CA ASN A 532 -34.84 26.13 36.31
C ASN A 532 -34.69 24.74 35.67
N LEU A 533 -35.66 24.32 34.86
CA LEU A 533 -35.58 23.08 34.10
C LEU A 533 -34.37 23.01 33.12
N PRO A 534 -33.95 24.11 32.45
CA PRO A 534 -32.70 24.13 31.69
C PRO A 534 -31.46 23.81 32.53
N GLY A 535 -31.47 24.21 33.81
CA GLY A 535 -30.41 23.91 34.77
C GLY A 535 -30.28 22.41 35.03
N PHE A 536 -31.41 21.71 35.19
CA PHE A 536 -31.45 20.25 35.32
C PHE A 536 -30.89 19.55 34.09
N ILE A 537 -31.34 19.92 32.89
CA ILE A 537 -30.86 19.32 31.62
C ILE A 537 -29.33 19.48 31.51
N THR A 538 -28.83 20.70 31.78
CA THR A 538 -27.39 20.99 31.74
C THR A 538 -26.59 20.20 32.79
N ALA A 539 -27.16 19.99 33.98
CA ALA A 539 -26.52 19.20 35.03
C ALA A 539 -26.44 17.71 34.65
N MET A 540 -27.51 17.15 34.07
CA MET A 540 -27.55 15.78 33.56
C MET A 540 -26.53 15.55 32.45
N ASP A 541 -26.51 16.42 31.43
CA ASP A 541 -25.57 16.28 30.32
C ASP A 541 -24.11 16.35 30.80
N ARG A 542 -23.83 17.20 31.80
CA ARG A 542 -22.50 17.28 32.42
C ARG A 542 -22.15 16.03 33.24
N ALA A 543 -23.10 15.46 33.96
CA ALA A 543 -22.89 14.24 34.73
C ALA A 543 -22.61 13.04 33.80
N LEU A 544 -23.37 12.92 32.73
CA LEU A 544 -23.25 11.84 31.74
C LEU A 544 -22.07 12.01 30.77
N ALA A 545 -21.47 13.19 30.68
CA ALA A 545 -20.27 13.44 29.88
C ALA A 545 -18.96 13.01 30.57
N LYS A 546 -18.97 12.80 31.90
CA LYS A 546 -17.84 12.23 32.65
C LYS A 546 -17.65 10.76 32.30
#